data_AF-A0A7J6ST04-F1
#
_entry.id   AF-A0A7J6ST04-F1
#
_cell.length_a   1.000
_cell.length_b   1.000
_cell.length_c   1.000
_cell.angle_alpha   90.00
_cell.angle_beta   90.00
_cell.angle_gamma   90.00
#
_symmetry.space_group_name_H-M   'P 1'
#
loop_
_entity.id
_entity.type
_entity.pdbx_description
1 polymer ?
#
loop_
_entity_poly.entity_id
_entity_poly.type
_entity_poly.pdbx_seq_one_letter_code
_entity_poly.pdbx_strand_id
1 'polypeptide(L)'
;MYHTNPLTGVHRGVGRSLKSARRGGWYFNGMANFFQRLVSTCHICQMAKQSDVLNQQPLRYRRAHQRFTHLQFDFAGPFPVPEHLQESQPDTLRYAAVIIDEATRICMVLPSGGTSAQHVIQALSIWMSSYGVPVQIHMDSPAAHRSSALTKFMDAYHIDHSLGVPRRPESQGLVERLIGELKTSCRLGDKSSAKDGLGMPYWMNLQTAALIHNSSPDADLGMSPMEICLGQDRPFGFMDGLPDESEQEQTRLKSPEDYTEEWNYLHDDIQDRYLLVQAWRNDKAHSKEMASLARLGCPQAFSPGQLVRLTRVVDGHRQLSGPYKIDSKHEKNPFLYKLQGSPHWYNIGQLLRYTYPAEQEHFDEATFPARAYASSMHRTSLPDDLNIELSNLKPGDFVVTFTKEESDDLEPLTTFFISEYLKPGEKSDEVVVLGLDKSSNGRWQRPQVKRREKVTWTVPEARIMGAFKPTRQRRIPQRVLTWLQSIGVL
;
A
#
# COMPACT_ATOMS: atom_id res chain seq x y z
N MET A 1 -26.74 -5.18 -24.67
CA MET A 1 -26.88 -6.65 -24.89
C MET A 1 -25.52 -7.33 -25.15
N TYR A 2 -24.79 -7.00 -26.22
CA TYR A 2 -23.55 -7.73 -26.61
C TYR A 2 -22.29 -7.56 -25.74
N HIS A 3 -22.35 -6.78 -24.66
CA HIS A 3 -21.25 -6.59 -23.71
C HIS A 3 -21.74 -6.67 -22.26
N THR A 4 -22.66 -5.77 -21.89
CA THR A 4 -23.14 -5.58 -20.51
C THR A 4 -24.16 -6.61 -20.02
N ASN A 5 -24.76 -7.41 -20.90
CA ASN A 5 -25.76 -8.39 -20.46
C ASN A 5 -25.05 -9.56 -19.75
N PRO A 6 -25.44 -9.94 -18.51
CA PRO A 6 -24.77 -10.98 -17.75
C PRO A 6 -24.77 -12.35 -18.42
N LEU A 7 -25.84 -12.69 -19.15
CA LEU A 7 -26.04 -14.03 -19.73
C LEU A 7 -25.57 -14.12 -21.18
N THR A 8 -25.78 -13.06 -21.96
CA THR A 8 -25.54 -13.07 -23.41
C THR A 8 -24.30 -12.26 -23.82
N GLY A 9 -23.92 -11.27 -23.01
CA GLY A 9 -22.79 -10.36 -23.27
C GLY A 9 -21.51 -10.76 -22.55
N VAL A 10 -21.62 -11.19 -21.28
CA VAL A 10 -20.53 -11.69 -20.41
C VAL A 10 -19.26 -10.82 -20.49
N HIS A 11 -19.40 -9.49 -20.55
CA HIS A 11 -18.30 -8.52 -20.57
C HIS A 11 -17.21 -8.80 -21.63
N ARG A 12 -17.60 -9.37 -22.77
CA ARG A 12 -16.67 -9.69 -23.87
C ARG A 12 -15.89 -8.46 -24.36
N GLY A 13 -14.65 -8.67 -24.77
CA GLY A 13 -13.81 -7.62 -25.34
C GLY A 13 -14.37 -7.05 -26.66
N VAL A 14 -13.92 -5.83 -27.00
CA VAL A 14 -14.40 -5.01 -28.14
C VAL A 14 -14.60 -5.84 -29.42
N GLY A 15 -13.58 -6.59 -29.83
CA GLY A 15 -13.63 -7.36 -31.09
C GLY A 15 -14.69 -8.46 -31.10
N ARG A 16 -14.93 -9.13 -29.96
CA ARG A 16 -15.95 -10.19 -29.87
C ARG A 16 -17.36 -9.61 -29.83
N SER A 17 -17.56 -8.52 -29.08
CA SER A 17 -18.85 -7.81 -29.04
C SER A 17 -19.21 -7.22 -30.40
N LEU A 18 -18.24 -6.62 -31.10
CA LEU A 18 -18.42 -6.11 -32.46
C LEU A 18 -18.83 -7.20 -33.45
N LYS A 19 -18.10 -8.32 -33.48
CA LYS A 19 -18.41 -9.46 -34.37
C LYS A 19 -19.80 -10.04 -34.09
N SER A 20 -20.20 -10.13 -32.82
CA SER A 20 -21.51 -10.64 -32.43
C SER A 20 -22.65 -9.71 -32.89
N ALA A 21 -22.48 -8.40 -32.76
CA ALA A 21 -23.45 -7.42 -33.23
C ALA A 21 -23.61 -7.46 -34.76
N ARG A 22 -22.49 -7.56 -35.50
CA ARG A 22 -22.51 -7.73 -36.98
C ARG A 22 -23.27 -8.97 -37.41
N ARG A 23 -23.04 -10.11 -36.74
CA ARG A 23 -23.77 -11.37 -37.00
C ARG A 23 -25.27 -11.25 -36.69
N GLY A 24 -25.64 -10.44 -35.71
CA GLY A 24 -27.02 -10.13 -35.38
C GLY A 24 -27.70 -9.14 -36.35
N GLY A 25 -27.03 -8.72 -37.44
CA GLY A 25 -27.59 -7.83 -38.45
C GLY A 25 -27.37 -6.33 -38.19
N TRP A 26 -26.62 -5.94 -37.16
CA TRP A 26 -26.42 -4.53 -36.80
C TRP A 26 -25.22 -3.92 -37.51
N TYR A 27 -25.45 -2.81 -38.21
CA TYR A 27 -24.43 -2.01 -38.89
C TYR A 27 -24.76 -0.52 -38.77
N PHE A 28 -23.83 0.26 -38.24
CA PHE A 28 -23.94 1.72 -38.19
C PHE A 28 -22.54 2.37 -38.24
N ASN A 29 -22.49 3.63 -38.64
CA ASN A 29 -21.24 4.37 -38.73
C ASN A 29 -20.61 4.56 -37.34
N GLY A 30 -19.30 4.34 -37.20
CA GLY A 30 -18.61 4.44 -35.91
C GLY A 30 -18.88 3.28 -34.93
N MET A 31 -19.47 2.17 -35.36
CA MET A 31 -19.79 1.02 -34.49
C MET A 31 -18.57 0.45 -33.76
N ALA A 32 -17.38 0.46 -34.37
CA ALA A 32 -16.14 0.08 -33.69
C ALA A 32 -15.81 1.00 -32.52
N ASN A 33 -15.89 2.32 -32.72
CA ASN A 33 -15.68 3.33 -31.68
C ASN A 33 -16.73 3.23 -30.57
N PHE A 34 -17.99 2.94 -30.92
CA PHE A 34 -19.05 2.67 -29.94
C PHE A 34 -18.68 1.51 -29.03
N PHE A 35 -18.28 0.35 -29.57
CA PHE A 35 -17.89 -0.79 -28.73
C PHE A 35 -16.60 -0.53 -27.96
N GLN A 36 -15.66 0.23 -28.51
CA GLN A 36 -14.45 0.62 -27.80
C GLN A 36 -14.79 1.49 -26.59
N ARG A 37 -15.65 2.51 -26.77
CA ARG A 37 -16.18 3.34 -25.67
C ARG A 37 -16.91 2.48 -24.65
N LEU A 38 -17.90 1.69 -25.08
CA LEU A 38 -18.72 0.83 -24.23
C LEU A 38 -17.90 -0.09 -23.32
N VAL A 39 -16.85 -0.71 -23.86
CA VAL A 39 -15.97 -1.60 -23.07
C VAL A 39 -15.04 -0.81 -22.16
N SER A 40 -14.51 0.33 -22.63
CA SER A 40 -13.58 1.18 -21.86
C SER A 40 -14.24 1.90 -20.68
N THR A 41 -15.54 2.15 -20.77
CA THR A 41 -16.33 2.84 -19.73
C THR A 41 -17.14 1.89 -18.86
N CYS A 42 -17.19 0.60 -19.21
CA CYS A 42 -17.93 -0.40 -18.42
C CYS A 42 -17.31 -0.54 -17.03
N HIS A 43 -18.08 -0.20 -15.99
CA HIS A 43 -17.67 -0.31 -14.58
C HIS A 43 -17.11 -1.69 -14.24
N ILE A 44 -17.85 -2.76 -14.55
CA ILE A 44 -17.46 -4.14 -14.24
C ILE A 44 -16.13 -4.50 -14.92
N CYS A 45 -15.93 -4.11 -16.19
CA CYS A 45 -14.65 -4.34 -16.87
C CYS A 45 -13.51 -3.52 -16.27
N GLN A 46 -13.75 -2.26 -15.91
CA GLN A 46 -12.77 -1.39 -15.28
C GLN A 46 -12.41 -1.86 -13.86
N MET A 47 -13.29 -2.55 -13.15
CA MET A 47 -12.99 -3.10 -11.82
C MET A 47 -12.40 -4.51 -11.86
N ALA A 48 -12.75 -5.32 -12.87
CA ALA A 48 -12.25 -6.68 -13.01
C ALA A 48 -10.91 -6.78 -13.77
N LYS A 49 -10.69 -5.95 -14.79
CA LYS A 49 -9.45 -6.02 -15.58
C LYS A 49 -8.33 -5.26 -14.90
N GLN A 50 -7.36 -6.04 -14.44
CA GLN A 50 -6.03 -5.56 -14.08
C GLN A 50 -5.34 -5.12 -15.37
N SER A 51 -5.44 -3.85 -15.73
CA SER A 51 -4.54 -3.29 -16.74
C SER A 51 -3.14 -3.20 -16.14
N ASP A 52 -2.11 -3.39 -16.95
CA ASP A 52 -0.75 -3.09 -16.55
C ASP A 52 -0.70 -1.68 -15.97
N VAL A 53 -0.05 -1.55 -14.81
CA VAL A 53 0.06 -0.29 -14.08
C VAL A 53 0.89 0.65 -14.95
N LEU A 54 0.22 1.50 -15.72
CA LEU A 54 0.84 2.44 -16.66
C LEU A 54 1.74 3.48 -15.97
N ASN A 55 1.60 3.63 -14.65
CA ASN A 55 2.29 4.66 -13.89
C ASN A 55 3.20 4.05 -12.82
N GLN A 56 4.13 3.15 -13.16
CA GLN A 56 5.11 2.74 -12.16
C GLN A 56 5.92 3.97 -11.73
N GLN A 57 6.05 4.18 -10.42
CA GLN A 57 6.89 5.26 -9.93
C GLN A 57 8.34 4.94 -10.31
N PRO A 58 9.13 5.94 -10.78
CA PRO A 58 10.56 5.76 -10.91
C PRO A 58 11.13 5.30 -9.57
N LEU A 59 11.85 4.18 -9.58
CA LEU A 59 12.57 3.72 -8.39
C LEU A 59 13.57 4.82 -8.05
N ARG A 60 13.53 5.33 -6.81
CA ARG A 60 14.58 6.21 -6.27
C ARG A 60 15.52 5.33 -5.48
N TYR A 61 16.75 5.21 -5.97
CA TYR A 61 17.79 4.46 -5.30
C TYR A 61 18.40 5.33 -4.20
N ARG A 62 18.60 4.73 -3.03
CA ARG A 62 19.21 5.42 -1.89
C ARG A 62 20.63 5.88 -2.26
N ARG A 63 20.95 7.13 -1.95
CA ARG A 63 22.31 7.66 -2.10
C ARG A 63 23.16 7.26 -0.91
N ALA A 64 24.46 7.15 -1.11
CA ALA A 64 25.40 6.81 -0.06
C ALA A 64 25.49 7.96 0.96
N HIS A 65 25.27 7.62 2.22
CA HIS A 65 25.34 8.50 3.38
C HIS A 65 26.76 8.60 3.93
N GLN A 66 27.03 9.57 4.81
CA GLN A 66 28.26 9.65 5.61
C GLN A 66 28.45 8.38 6.47
N ARG A 67 29.71 8.00 6.73
CA ARG A 67 30.06 6.83 7.57
C ARG A 67 29.30 6.87 8.91
N PHE A 68 28.73 5.73 9.29
CA PHE A 68 28.05 5.49 10.56
C PHE A 68 26.80 6.34 10.84
N THR A 69 26.36 7.17 9.88
CA THR A 69 25.20 8.04 10.10
C THR A 69 23.88 7.33 9.88
N HIS A 70 23.82 6.31 9.01
CA HIS A 70 22.58 5.61 8.66
C HIS A 70 22.77 4.11 8.82
N LEU A 71 22.03 3.52 9.75
CA LEU A 71 22.12 2.10 10.06
C LEU A 71 20.86 1.35 9.63
N GLN A 72 21.05 0.09 9.29
CA GLN A 72 19.96 -0.90 9.26
C GLN A 72 20.15 -1.89 10.38
N PHE A 73 19.06 -2.20 11.06
CA PHE A 73 19.03 -3.11 12.19
C PHE A 73 17.94 -4.14 11.98
N ASP A 74 18.28 -5.41 12.20
CA ASP A 74 17.30 -6.50 12.26
C ASP A 74 17.82 -7.65 13.16
N PHE A 75 16.91 -8.55 13.56
CA PHE A 75 17.25 -9.75 14.30
C PHE A 75 17.26 -10.98 13.40
N ALA A 76 18.35 -11.74 13.43
CA ALA A 76 18.39 -13.08 12.88
C ALA A 76 17.97 -14.09 13.96
N GLY A 77 17.04 -15.00 13.64
CA GLY A 77 16.65 -16.11 14.51
C GLY A 77 15.17 -16.47 14.39
N PRO A 78 14.64 -17.34 15.27
CA PRO A 78 15.39 -18.08 16.30
C PRO A 78 16.28 -19.17 15.69
N PHE A 79 17.48 -19.34 16.24
CA PHE A 79 18.41 -20.42 15.91
C PHE A 79 18.20 -21.62 16.84
N PRO A 80 18.37 -22.87 16.35
CA PRO A 80 18.27 -24.06 17.18
C PRO A 80 19.47 -24.14 18.15
N VAL A 81 19.23 -24.58 19.38
CA VAL A 81 20.28 -24.86 20.37
C VAL A 81 20.61 -26.36 20.28
N PRO A 82 21.84 -26.76 19.90
CA PRO A 82 22.23 -28.17 19.86
C PRO A 82 22.12 -28.83 21.24
N GLU A 83 21.60 -30.06 21.28
CA GLU A 83 21.30 -30.80 22.52
C GLU A 83 22.52 -30.96 23.44
N HIS A 84 23.72 -31.17 22.87
CA HIS A 84 24.98 -31.28 23.61
C HIS A 84 25.53 -29.96 24.16
N LEU A 85 25.01 -28.80 23.73
CA LEU A 85 25.37 -27.47 24.24
C LEU A 85 24.32 -26.91 25.21
N GLN A 86 23.24 -27.65 25.47
CA GLN A 86 22.18 -27.20 26.39
C GLN A 86 22.63 -27.16 27.86
N GLU A 87 23.57 -28.03 28.27
CA GLU A 87 24.05 -28.09 29.67
C GLU A 87 25.09 -27.00 30.00
N SER A 88 25.71 -26.38 28.99
CA SER A 88 26.85 -25.47 29.16
C SER A 88 26.57 -24.01 28.80
N GLN A 89 25.34 -23.67 28.37
CA GLN A 89 24.98 -22.30 28.02
C GLN A 89 24.05 -21.67 29.07
N PRO A 90 24.40 -20.53 29.68
CA PRO A 90 23.46 -19.75 30.48
C PRO A 90 22.36 -19.25 29.56
N ASP A 91 21.10 -19.51 29.92
CA ASP A 91 19.86 -19.00 29.34
C ASP A 91 19.93 -18.37 27.92
N THR A 92 19.32 -19.07 26.95
CA THR A 92 18.44 -18.46 25.93
C THR A 92 19.02 -17.61 24.78
N LEU A 93 20.32 -17.60 24.48
CA LEU A 93 20.82 -17.01 23.23
C LEU A 93 20.25 -17.77 22.03
N ARG A 94 19.18 -17.25 21.42
CA ARG A 94 18.51 -17.84 20.24
C ARG A 94 18.45 -16.89 19.07
N TYR A 95 18.82 -15.63 19.28
CA TYR A 95 18.79 -14.60 18.25
C TYR A 95 20.17 -14.00 18.09
N ALA A 96 20.35 -13.23 17.03
CA ALA A 96 21.49 -12.36 16.85
C ALA A 96 20.99 -11.00 16.35
N ALA A 97 21.34 -9.93 17.04
CA ALA A 97 21.12 -8.57 16.56
C ALA A 97 22.17 -8.27 15.47
N VAL A 98 21.70 -7.90 14.28
CA VAL A 98 22.54 -7.59 13.13
C VAL A 98 22.38 -6.11 12.82
N ILE A 99 23.50 -5.39 12.90
CA ILE A 99 23.60 -3.97 12.58
C ILE A 99 24.51 -3.84 11.38
N ILE A 100 24.11 -3.08 10.36
CA ILE A 100 24.95 -2.76 9.21
C ILE A 100 24.92 -1.26 8.94
N ASP A 101 26.08 -0.67 8.77
CA ASP A 101 26.22 0.71 8.29
C ASP A 101 25.97 0.77 6.78
N GLU A 102 25.09 1.67 6.36
CA GLU A 102 24.75 1.78 4.95
C GLU A 102 25.87 2.37 4.10
N ALA A 103 26.75 3.17 4.71
CA ALA A 103 27.82 3.89 4.03
C ALA A 103 29.01 2.97 3.74
N THR A 104 29.53 2.29 4.76
CA THR A 104 30.72 1.42 4.66
C THR A 104 30.37 -0.04 4.36
N ARG A 105 29.13 -0.47 4.68
CA ARG A 105 28.71 -1.88 4.77
C ARG A 105 29.31 -2.66 5.93
N ILE A 106 30.05 -2.01 6.82
CA ILE A 106 30.56 -2.72 8.00
C ILE A 106 29.39 -3.20 8.85
N CYS A 107 29.47 -4.43 9.33
CA CYS A 107 28.42 -5.03 10.13
C CYS A 107 28.92 -5.46 11.50
N MET A 108 27.98 -5.50 12.45
CA MET A 108 28.17 -6.02 13.79
C MET A 108 27.07 -7.05 14.07
N VAL A 109 27.47 -8.23 14.54
CA VAL A 109 26.56 -9.32 14.88
C VAL A 109 26.73 -9.67 16.35
N LEU A 110 25.68 -9.43 17.13
CA LEU A 110 25.68 -9.57 18.58
C LEU A 110 24.71 -10.67 19.00
N PRO A 111 25.14 -11.68 19.79
CA PRO A 111 24.23 -12.68 20.32
C PRO A 111 23.16 -12.03 21.18
N SER A 112 21.92 -12.50 21.07
CA SER A 112 20.78 -11.95 21.79
C SER A 112 19.87 -13.04 22.34
N GLY A 113 19.42 -12.84 23.60
CA GLY A 113 18.45 -13.71 24.26
C GLY A 113 17.03 -13.57 23.71
N GLY A 114 16.74 -12.45 23.05
CA GLY A 114 15.42 -12.16 22.48
C GLY A 114 15.43 -11.03 21.47
N THR A 115 14.25 -10.56 21.11
CA THR A 115 14.03 -9.49 20.12
C THR A 115 13.36 -8.25 20.72
N SER A 116 13.36 -8.14 22.07
CA SER A 116 12.72 -7.04 22.77
C SER A 116 13.48 -5.71 22.58
N ALA A 117 12.79 -4.60 22.86
CA ALA A 117 13.39 -3.27 22.81
C ALA A 117 14.65 -3.12 23.68
N GLN A 118 14.75 -3.83 24.80
CA GLN A 118 15.95 -3.82 25.64
C GLN A 118 17.16 -4.40 24.90
N HIS A 119 16.98 -5.50 24.15
CA HIS A 119 18.04 -6.10 23.35
C HIS A 119 18.49 -5.19 22.21
N VAL A 120 17.54 -4.44 21.61
CA VAL A 120 17.87 -3.40 20.61
C VAL A 120 18.75 -2.32 21.25
N ILE A 121 18.35 -1.78 22.40
CA ILE A 121 19.09 -0.73 23.11
C ILE A 121 20.51 -1.21 23.47
N GLN A 122 20.65 -2.45 23.95
CA GLN A 122 21.95 -3.05 24.26
C GLN A 122 22.85 -3.12 23.01
N ALA A 123 22.32 -3.65 21.90
CA ALA A 123 23.05 -3.78 20.65
C ALA A 123 23.47 -2.41 20.08
N LEU A 124 22.56 -1.42 20.12
CA LEU A 124 22.87 -0.06 19.69
C LEU A 124 23.88 0.63 20.61
N SER A 125 23.83 0.38 21.92
CA SER A 125 24.82 0.94 22.86
C SER A 125 26.22 0.44 22.53
N ILE A 126 26.36 -0.84 22.20
CA ILE A 126 27.63 -1.43 21.77
C ILE A 126 28.09 -0.77 20.46
N TRP A 127 27.22 -0.68 19.45
CA TRP A 127 27.55 0.02 18.20
C TRP A 127 28.04 1.45 18.45
N MET A 128 27.29 2.23 19.23
CA MET A 128 27.61 3.63 19.49
C MET A 128 28.92 3.80 20.24
N SER A 129 29.26 2.86 21.13
CA SER A 129 30.56 2.86 21.80
C SER A 129 31.73 2.57 20.86
N SER A 130 31.49 1.85 19.76
CA SER A 130 32.51 1.50 18.77
C SER A 130 32.66 2.54 17.65
N TYR A 131 31.54 3.07 17.14
CA TYR A 131 31.52 3.87 15.91
C TYR A 131 30.85 5.25 16.06
N GLY A 132 30.30 5.56 17.24
CA GLY A 132 29.59 6.81 17.50
C GLY A 132 28.08 6.73 17.26
N VAL A 133 27.41 7.84 17.57
CA VAL A 133 25.94 7.95 17.54
C VAL A 133 25.45 8.15 16.09
N PRO A 134 24.58 7.27 15.57
CA PRO A 134 24.03 7.43 14.22
C PRO A 134 23.01 8.56 14.16
N VAL A 135 22.80 9.11 12.97
CA VAL A 135 21.75 10.09 12.70
C VAL A 135 20.40 9.40 12.51
N GLN A 136 20.39 8.26 11.82
CA GLN A 136 19.17 7.54 11.50
C GLN A 136 19.32 6.02 11.60
N ILE A 137 18.29 5.35 12.12
CA ILE A 137 18.23 3.89 12.19
C ILE A 137 16.94 3.38 11.53
N HIS A 138 17.09 2.39 10.65
CA HIS A 138 15.99 1.65 10.02
C HIS A 138 15.80 0.28 10.67
N MET A 139 14.58 -0.01 11.15
CA MET A 139 14.20 -1.27 11.83
C MET A 139 12.81 -1.74 11.37
N ASP A 140 12.63 -3.05 11.13
CA ASP A 140 11.34 -3.64 10.69
C ASP A 140 10.54 -4.35 11.80
N SER A 141 10.57 -3.85 13.03
CA SER A 141 9.87 -4.51 14.14
C SER A 141 8.61 -3.76 14.60
N PRO A 142 7.41 -4.35 14.42
CA PRO A 142 6.17 -3.86 15.02
C PRO A 142 6.22 -3.66 16.54
N ALA A 143 7.07 -4.42 17.23
CA ALA A 143 7.24 -4.33 18.69
C ALA A 143 8.16 -3.17 19.09
N ALA A 144 9.16 -2.84 18.26
CA ALA A 144 9.97 -1.64 18.45
C ALA A 144 9.12 -0.35 18.35
N HIS A 145 8.10 -0.35 17.47
CA HIS A 145 7.17 0.79 17.29
C HIS A 145 6.33 1.17 18.51
N ARG A 146 6.19 0.28 19.51
CA ARG A 146 5.35 0.52 20.69
C ARG A 146 6.13 0.71 21.98
N SER A 147 7.47 0.58 21.93
CA SER A 147 8.28 0.61 23.14
C SER A 147 8.62 2.03 23.54
N SER A 148 8.03 2.50 24.64
CA SER A 148 8.36 3.80 25.24
C SER A 148 9.82 3.90 25.68
N ALA A 149 10.45 2.78 26.05
CA ALA A 149 11.86 2.74 26.41
C ALA A 149 12.76 2.99 25.20
N LEU A 150 12.46 2.38 24.05
CA LEU A 150 13.23 2.58 22.83
C LEU A 150 13.06 4.01 22.30
N THR A 151 11.83 4.53 22.29
CA THR A 151 11.58 5.92 21.87
C THR A 151 12.36 6.91 22.73
N LYS A 152 12.28 6.79 24.06
CA LYS A 152 13.05 7.67 24.97
C LYS A 152 14.56 7.58 24.75
N PHE A 153 15.06 6.38 24.47
CA PHE A 153 16.48 6.19 24.16
C PHE A 153 16.88 6.90 22.87
N MET A 154 16.13 6.71 21.79
CA MET A 154 16.39 7.37 20.51
C MET A 154 16.31 8.90 20.64
N ASP A 155 15.30 9.41 21.36
CA ASP A 155 15.12 10.84 21.60
C ASP A 155 16.29 11.44 22.39
N ALA A 156 16.80 10.72 23.40
CA ALA A 156 17.92 11.17 24.23
C ALA A 156 19.23 11.30 23.45
N TYR A 157 19.43 10.46 22.44
CA TYR A 157 20.60 10.51 21.55
C TYR A 157 20.33 11.27 20.24
N HIS A 158 19.15 11.89 20.09
CA HIS A 158 18.71 12.60 18.88
C HIS A 158 18.78 11.75 17.61
N ILE A 159 18.46 10.46 17.72
CA ILE A 159 18.46 9.51 16.61
C ILE A 159 17.09 9.52 15.94
N ASP A 160 17.06 9.83 14.65
CA ASP A 160 15.85 9.67 13.85
C ASP A 160 15.58 8.19 13.58
N HIS A 161 14.35 7.77 13.77
CA HIS A 161 13.92 6.41 13.44
C HIS A 161 12.85 6.50 12.36
N SER A 162 13.27 6.28 11.12
CA SER A 162 12.33 6.20 10.01
C SER A 162 11.53 4.90 10.12
N LEU A 163 10.34 5.03 10.68
CA LEU A 163 9.28 4.04 10.66
C LEU A 163 9.01 3.69 9.19
N GLY A 164 9.28 2.44 8.78
CA GLY A 164 9.13 2.02 7.40
C GLY A 164 7.78 2.47 6.82
N VAL A 165 7.80 3.32 5.80
CA VAL A 165 6.58 3.57 5.01
C VAL A 165 6.12 2.20 4.52
N PRO A 166 4.85 1.80 4.76
CA PRO A 166 4.36 0.49 4.36
C PRO A 166 4.67 0.25 2.88
N ARG A 167 5.54 -0.73 2.62
CA ARG A 167 6.06 -1.15 1.30
C ARG A 167 6.96 -0.12 0.59
N ARG A 168 8.23 -0.07 0.99
CA ARG A 168 9.37 0.04 0.05
C ARG A 168 10.34 -1.12 0.28
N PRO A 169 10.17 -2.28 -0.39
CA PRO A 169 11.02 -3.47 -0.22
C PRO A 169 12.53 -3.22 -0.39
N GLU A 170 12.91 -2.10 -1.00
CA GLU A 170 14.30 -1.72 -1.22
C GLU A 170 14.96 -1.05 0.00
N SER A 171 14.21 -0.65 1.04
CA SER A 171 14.77 0.09 2.19
C SER A 171 15.53 -0.77 3.20
N GLN A 172 15.32 -2.09 3.25
CA GLN A 172 15.98 -3.03 4.19
C GLN A 172 16.72 -4.19 3.52
N GLY A 173 16.81 -4.20 2.19
CA GLY A 173 17.44 -5.29 1.45
C GLY A 173 18.94 -5.48 1.70
N LEU A 174 19.59 -4.64 2.51
CA LEU A 174 21.00 -4.79 2.89
C LEU A 174 21.12 -5.68 4.12
N VAL A 175 20.42 -5.35 5.21
CA VAL A 175 20.42 -6.18 6.42
C VAL A 175 19.77 -7.55 6.15
N GLU A 176 18.70 -7.61 5.35
CA GLU A 176 18.08 -8.87 4.96
C GLU A 176 19.03 -9.76 4.16
N ARG A 177 19.75 -9.18 3.18
CA ARG A 177 20.73 -9.90 2.37
C ARG A 177 21.88 -10.41 3.23
N LEU A 178 22.40 -9.56 4.12
CA LEU A 178 23.45 -9.94 5.06
C LEU A 178 22.98 -11.08 5.97
N ILE A 179 21.78 -11.01 6.54
CA ILE A 179 21.23 -12.10 7.36
C ILE A 179 21.14 -13.41 6.56
N GLY A 180 20.74 -13.35 5.29
CA GLY A 180 20.72 -14.51 4.40
C GLY A 180 22.11 -15.12 4.16
N GLU A 181 23.12 -14.27 3.95
CA GLU A 181 24.52 -14.65 3.82
C GLU A 181 25.03 -15.32 5.11
N LEU A 182 24.88 -14.65 6.25
CA LEU A 182 25.30 -15.14 7.57
C LEU A 182 24.67 -16.49 7.92
N LYS A 183 23.35 -16.66 7.68
CA LYS A 183 22.66 -17.94 7.89
C LYS A 183 23.18 -19.05 7.00
N THR A 184 23.55 -18.72 5.76
CA THR A 184 24.10 -19.68 4.80
C THR A 184 25.50 -20.12 5.23
N SER A 185 26.36 -19.18 5.60
CA SER A 185 27.70 -19.45 6.10
C SER A 185 27.67 -20.31 7.37
N CYS A 186 26.78 -20.01 8.31
CA CYS A 186 26.62 -20.83 9.52
C CYS A 186 26.18 -22.25 9.19
N ARG A 187 25.17 -22.44 8.34
CA ARG A 187 24.69 -23.78 7.97
C ARG A 187 25.77 -24.62 7.27
N LEU A 188 26.61 -23.98 6.45
CA LEU A 188 27.70 -24.66 5.77
C LEU A 188 28.85 -24.99 6.74
N GLY A 189 29.21 -24.04 7.59
CA GLY A 189 30.19 -24.21 8.67
C GLY A 189 29.80 -25.32 9.63
N ASP A 190 28.53 -25.38 10.06
CA ASP A 190 28.03 -26.45 10.92
C ASP A 190 28.19 -27.83 10.26
N LYS A 191 27.92 -27.94 8.96
CA LYS A 191 28.05 -29.20 8.21
C LYS A 191 29.50 -29.63 7.99
N SER A 192 30.44 -28.69 7.81
CA SER A 192 31.86 -28.99 7.67
C SER A 192 32.46 -29.34 9.03
N SER A 193 32.25 -28.49 10.03
CA SER A 193 32.85 -28.64 11.36
C SER A 193 32.29 -29.84 12.12
N ALA A 194 31.04 -30.24 11.88
CA ALA A 194 30.49 -31.49 12.44
C ALA A 194 31.20 -32.75 11.92
N LYS A 195 31.81 -32.72 10.72
CA LYS A 195 32.60 -33.86 10.22
C LYS A 195 33.96 -33.96 10.89
N ASP A 196 34.52 -32.82 11.30
CA ASP A 196 35.86 -32.72 11.88
C ASP A 196 35.84 -32.64 13.42
N GLY A 197 34.66 -32.70 14.05
CA GLY A 197 34.49 -32.57 15.51
C GLY A 197 34.72 -31.15 16.06
N LEU A 198 34.77 -30.13 15.20
CA LEU A 198 35.02 -28.73 15.52
C LEU A 198 33.74 -27.88 15.59
N GLY A 199 32.61 -28.51 15.90
CA GLY A 199 31.31 -27.83 15.95
C GLY A 199 31.33 -26.66 16.94
N MET A 200 31.11 -25.44 16.44
CA MET A 200 31.04 -24.23 17.27
C MET A 200 29.58 -23.81 17.52
N PRO A 201 29.29 -23.11 18.63
CA PRO A 201 27.98 -22.50 18.84
C PRO A 201 27.59 -21.55 17.70
N TYR A 202 26.30 -21.50 17.37
CA TYR A 202 25.77 -20.72 16.24
C TYR A 202 26.18 -19.23 16.31
N TRP A 203 26.22 -18.63 17.50
CA TRP A 203 26.56 -17.22 17.67
C TRP A 203 28.03 -16.95 17.33
N MET A 204 28.93 -17.90 17.62
CA MET A 204 30.33 -17.78 17.26
C MET A 204 30.51 -17.96 15.75
N ASN A 205 29.78 -18.90 15.13
CA ASN A 205 29.75 -19.02 13.67
C ASN A 205 29.22 -17.77 12.98
N LEU A 206 28.19 -17.12 13.54
CA LEU A 206 27.65 -15.86 13.03
C LEU A 206 28.66 -14.71 13.17
N GLN A 207 29.36 -14.61 14.30
CA GLN A 207 30.40 -13.61 14.51
C GLN A 207 31.60 -13.83 13.57
N THR A 208 32.04 -15.07 13.38
CA THR A 208 33.07 -15.42 12.40
C THR A 208 32.62 -15.08 10.98
N ALA A 209 31.36 -15.38 10.62
CA ALA A 209 30.82 -15.02 9.32
C ALA A 209 30.76 -13.49 9.12
N ALA A 210 30.41 -12.73 10.16
CA ALA A 210 30.43 -11.27 10.12
C ALA A 210 31.84 -10.70 9.95
N LEU A 211 32.82 -11.31 10.63
CA LEU A 211 34.24 -10.95 10.47
C LEU A 211 34.70 -11.21 9.03
N ILE A 212 34.39 -12.39 8.49
CA ILE A 212 34.71 -12.73 7.09
C ILE A 212 34.06 -11.72 6.15
N HIS A 213 32.77 -11.41 6.33
CA HIS A 213 32.05 -10.39 5.55
C HIS A 213 32.77 -9.03 5.59
N ASN A 214 33.11 -8.55 6.79
CA ASN A 214 33.78 -7.26 6.97
C ASN A 214 35.18 -7.22 6.32
N SER A 215 35.86 -8.36 6.23
CA SER A 215 37.18 -8.49 5.62
C SER A 215 37.16 -8.84 4.13
N SER A 216 36.03 -9.28 3.59
CA SER A 216 35.94 -9.76 2.21
C SER A 216 35.67 -8.60 1.26
N PRO A 217 36.44 -8.46 0.16
CA PRO A 217 36.18 -7.46 -0.86
C PRO A 217 34.78 -7.61 -1.46
N ASP A 218 34.04 -6.51 -1.56
CA ASP A 218 32.80 -6.48 -2.33
C ASP A 218 33.13 -6.66 -3.81
N ALA A 219 32.45 -7.60 -4.48
CA ALA A 219 32.73 -7.96 -5.87
C ALA A 219 32.61 -6.78 -6.85
N ASP A 220 31.78 -5.78 -6.53
CA ASP A 220 31.64 -4.60 -7.37
C ASP A 220 32.74 -3.55 -7.13
N LEU A 221 33.30 -3.50 -5.91
CA LEU A 221 34.17 -2.41 -5.45
C LEU A 221 35.64 -2.82 -5.38
N GLY A 222 35.90 -4.12 -5.22
CA GLY A 222 37.23 -4.65 -4.93
C GLY A 222 37.78 -4.27 -3.56
N MET A 223 36.98 -3.62 -2.71
CA MET A 223 37.35 -3.23 -1.35
C MET A 223 36.40 -3.84 -0.33
N SER A 224 36.93 -4.23 0.82
CA SER A 224 36.18 -4.77 1.95
C SER A 224 35.51 -3.66 2.77
N PRO A 225 34.43 -3.97 3.50
CA PRO A 225 33.84 -3.03 4.44
C PRO A 225 34.86 -2.45 5.45
N MET A 226 35.84 -3.26 5.86
CA MET A 226 36.89 -2.84 6.79
C MET A 226 37.89 -1.86 6.16
N GLU A 227 38.26 -2.04 4.90
CA GLU A 227 39.11 -1.07 4.18
C GLU A 227 38.43 0.30 4.08
N ILE A 228 37.12 0.30 3.77
CA ILE A 228 36.33 1.53 3.63
C ILE A 228 36.11 2.19 5.00
N CYS A 229 35.99 1.38 6.05
CA CYS A 229 35.71 1.82 7.42
C CYS A 229 36.98 2.33 8.13
N LEU A 230 38.01 1.50 8.16
CA LEU A 230 39.22 1.62 9.00
C LEU A 230 40.52 1.81 8.21
N GLY A 231 40.50 1.71 6.88
CA GLY A 231 41.72 1.77 6.05
C GLY A 231 42.60 0.54 6.11
N GLN A 232 42.12 -0.55 6.73
CA GLN A 232 42.87 -1.78 6.86
C GLN A 232 42.43 -2.81 5.82
N ASP A 233 43.36 -3.20 4.95
CA ASP A 233 43.22 -4.28 3.97
C ASP A 233 43.34 -5.68 4.60
N ARG A 234 44.02 -5.76 5.75
CA ARG A 234 44.31 -7.03 6.44
C ARG A 234 43.87 -7.00 7.91
N PRO A 235 42.65 -7.45 8.22
CA PRO A 235 42.23 -7.64 9.62
C PRO A 235 43.04 -8.71 10.36
N PHE A 236 43.70 -9.62 9.63
CA PHE A 236 44.30 -10.82 10.18
C PHE A 236 45.82 -10.79 10.09
N GLY A 237 46.49 -10.52 11.21
CA GLY A 237 47.86 -11.00 11.42
C GLY A 237 47.95 -12.52 11.64
N PHE A 238 46.83 -13.24 11.59
CA PHE A 238 46.72 -14.68 11.82
C PHE A 238 46.81 -15.53 10.55
N MET A 239 46.57 -14.92 9.37
CA MET A 239 46.60 -15.62 8.07
C MET A 239 47.88 -15.32 7.28
N ASP A 240 48.45 -14.13 7.47
CA ASP A 240 49.85 -13.91 7.17
C ASP A 240 50.65 -14.66 8.24
N GLY A 241 51.67 -15.43 7.84
CA GLY A 241 52.54 -16.13 8.79
C GLY A 241 53.12 -15.16 9.83
N LEU A 242 53.67 -15.70 10.94
CA LEU A 242 54.42 -14.87 11.88
C LEU A 242 55.42 -14.00 11.08
N PRO A 243 55.42 -12.67 11.28
CA PRO A 243 56.32 -11.79 10.54
C PRO A 243 57.74 -12.27 10.75
N ASP A 244 58.48 -12.45 9.66
CA ASP A 244 59.85 -12.94 9.69
C ASP A 244 60.70 -11.96 10.52
N GLU A 245 61.68 -12.44 11.30
CA GLU A 245 62.48 -11.57 12.20
C GLU A 245 63.15 -10.41 11.45
N SER A 246 63.37 -10.56 10.14
CA SER A 246 63.89 -9.52 9.25
C SER A 246 62.91 -8.37 8.95
N GLU A 247 61.60 -8.57 9.06
CA GLU A 247 60.58 -7.50 8.93
C GLU A 247 60.47 -6.66 10.20
N GLN A 248 60.79 -7.24 11.36
CA GLN A 248 60.82 -6.53 12.65
C GLN A 248 62.00 -5.55 12.74
N GLU A 249 63.11 -5.81 12.03
CA GLU A 249 64.28 -4.92 11.99
C GLU A 249 64.06 -3.62 11.19
N GLN A 250 63.01 -3.53 10.36
CA GLN A 250 62.68 -2.33 9.59
C GLN A 250 61.84 -1.29 10.36
N THR A 251 61.30 -1.63 11.52
CA THR A 251 60.61 -0.65 12.39
C THR A 251 61.63 0.12 13.23
N ARG A 252 62.51 0.89 12.58
CA ARG A 252 63.21 1.97 13.28
C ARG A 252 62.15 2.95 13.80
N LEU A 253 62.25 3.29 15.09
CA LEU A 253 61.50 4.40 15.68
C LEU A 253 61.72 5.65 14.83
N LYS A 254 60.69 6.08 14.10
CA LYS A 254 60.73 7.30 13.28
C LYS A 254 60.64 8.54 14.19
N SER A 255 60.93 9.72 13.66
CA SER A 255 60.72 10.95 14.43
C SER A 255 59.22 11.18 14.68
N PRO A 256 58.81 11.90 15.74
CA PRO A 256 57.41 12.26 15.95
C PRO A 256 56.78 13.01 14.77
N GLU A 257 57.57 13.78 14.02
CA GLU A 257 57.11 14.48 12.82
C GLU A 257 56.77 13.49 11.68
N ASP A 258 57.62 12.49 11.44
CA ASP A 258 57.37 11.46 10.42
C ASP A 258 56.09 10.66 10.71
N TYR A 259 55.84 10.34 12.00
CA TYR A 259 54.59 9.68 12.41
C TYR A 259 53.36 10.55 12.19
N THR A 260 53.51 11.88 12.31
CA THR A 260 52.41 12.82 12.07
C THR A 260 52.08 12.91 10.58
N GLU A 261 53.09 12.93 9.71
CA GLU A 261 52.89 12.90 8.26
C GLU A 261 52.26 11.59 7.79
N GLU A 262 52.74 10.44 8.30
CA GLU A 262 52.17 9.12 7.97
C GLU A 262 50.72 8.98 8.46
N TRP A 263 50.42 9.52 9.65
CA TRP A 263 49.05 9.54 10.16
C TRP A 263 48.12 10.38 9.30
N ASN A 264 48.54 11.58 8.90
CA ASN A 264 47.75 12.45 8.02
C ASN A 264 47.54 11.79 6.65
N TYR A 265 48.57 11.18 6.09
CA TYR A 265 48.45 10.43 4.84
C TYR A 265 47.44 9.29 4.94
N LEU A 266 47.50 8.48 6.00
CA LEU A 266 46.55 7.39 6.22
C LEU A 266 45.12 7.92 6.40
N HIS A 267 44.95 8.98 7.19
CA HIS A 267 43.65 9.61 7.41
C HIS A 267 43.03 10.11 6.09
N ASP A 268 43.84 10.78 5.27
CA ASP A 268 43.41 11.30 3.97
C ASP A 268 43.12 10.17 2.97
N ASP A 269 43.96 9.12 2.92
CA ASP A 269 43.72 7.94 2.07
C ASP A 269 42.39 7.24 2.41
N ILE A 270 42.09 7.06 3.70
CA ILE A 270 40.82 6.48 4.16
C ILE A 270 39.64 7.35 3.71
N GLN A 271 39.77 8.67 3.88
CA GLN A 271 38.73 9.61 3.52
C GLN A 271 38.49 9.64 2.01
N ASP A 272 39.55 9.67 1.21
CA ASP A 272 39.48 9.70 -0.25
C ASP A 272 38.90 8.41 -0.81
N ARG A 273 39.33 7.24 -0.32
CA ARG A 273 38.74 5.94 -0.70
C ARG A 273 37.24 5.94 -0.43
N TYR A 274 36.84 6.39 0.76
CA TYR A 274 35.44 6.44 1.13
C TYR A 274 34.64 7.40 0.22
N LEU A 275 35.17 8.59 -0.10
CA LEU A 275 34.52 9.55 -0.99
C LEU A 275 34.39 9.01 -2.42
N LEU A 276 35.40 8.32 -2.94
CA LEU A 276 35.37 7.66 -4.24
C LEU A 276 34.30 6.57 -4.28
N VAL A 277 34.25 5.72 -3.26
CA VAL A 277 33.21 4.69 -3.11
C VAL A 277 31.82 5.30 -3.03
N GLN A 278 31.67 6.39 -2.28
CA GLN A 278 30.42 7.12 -2.15
C GLN A 278 29.95 7.66 -3.51
N ALA A 279 30.85 8.31 -4.25
CA ALA A 279 30.59 8.85 -5.58
C ALA A 279 30.19 7.74 -6.57
N TRP A 280 30.94 6.63 -6.59
CA TRP A 280 30.64 5.49 -7.45
C TRP A 280 29.29 4.85 -7.13
N ARG A 281 28.96 4.63 -5.85
CA ARG A 281 27.65 4.10 -5.44
C ARG A 281 26.51 5.03 -5.85
N ASN A 282 26.72 6.33 -5.71
CA ASN A 282 25.75 7.35 -6.13
C ASN A 282 25.56 7.35 -7.65
N ASP A 283 26.62 7.20 -8.43
CA ASP A 283 26.55 7.11 -9.89
C ASP A 283 25.85 5.83 -10.35
N LYS A 284 26.16 4.67 -9.75
CA LYS A 284 25.46 3.40 -10.02
C LYS A 284 23.98 3.47 -9.66
N ALA A 285 23.66 4.09 -8.53
CA ALA A 285 22.28 4.35 -8.13
C ALA A 285 21.58 5.24 -9.16
N HIS A 286 22.19 6.36 -9.54
CA HIS A 286 21.66 7.28 -10.54
C HIS A 286 21.46 6.60 -11.91
N SER A 287 22.43 5.83 -12.37
CA SER A 287 22.35 5.07 -13.62
C SER A 287 21.18 4.07 -13.62
N LYS A 288 20.94 3.38 -12.50
CA LYS A 288 19.76 2.51 -12.34
C LYS A 288 18.45 3.29 -12.34
N GLU A 289 18.41 4.47 -11.73
CA GLU A 289 17.26 5.38 -11.81
C GLU A 289 16.98 5.80 -13.25
N MET A 290 18.02 6.22 -13.99
CA MET A 290 17.90 6.65 -15.38
C MET A 290 17.44 5.49 -16.28
N ALA A 291 17.99 4.29 -16.09
CA ALA A 291 17.57 3.09 -16.81
C ALA A 291 16.15 2.62 -16.45
N SER A 292 15.70 2.88 -15.22
CA SER A 292 14.31 2.66 -14.80
C SER A 292 13.39 3.68 -15.49
N LEU A 293 13.72 4.97 -15.42
CA LEU A 293 12.98 6.05 -16.06
C LEU A 293 12.83 5.87 -17.57
N ALA A 294 13.91 5.50 -18.26
CA ALA A 294 13.91 5.28 -19.70
C ALA A 294 12.93 4.16 -20.12
N ARG A 295 12.72 3.15 -19.25
CA ARG A 295 11.80 2.03 -19.50
C ARG A 295 10.34 2.36 -19.22
N LEU A 296 10.07 3.30 -18.32
CA LEU A 296 8.72 3.57 -17.81
C LEU A 296 7.91 4.55 -18.66
N GLY A 297 8.56 5.29 -19.58
CA GLY A 297 7.91 6.41 -20.28
C GLY A 297 7.52 7.53 -19.32
N CYS A 298 6.83 8.57 -19.82
CA CYS A 298 6.33 9.64 -18.96
C CYS A 298 5.07 9.16 -18.23
N PRO A 299 5.06 9.04 -16.88
CA PRO A 299 3.86 8.64 -16.17
C PRO A 299 2.74 9.64 -16.40
N GLN A 300 1.53 9.13 -16.64
CA GLN A 300 0.35 9.94 -16.91
C GLN A 300 -0.10 10.61 -15.62
N ALA A 301 0.19 11.90 -15.48
CA ALA A 301 -0.24 12.72 -14.36
C ALA A 301 -1.77 12.84 -14.33
N PHE A 302 -2.30 13.00 -13.12
CA PHE A 302 -3.72 13.24 -12.91
C PHE A 302 -3.97 14.67 -12.41
N SER A 303 -5.17 15.16 -12.64
CA SER A 303 -5.62 16.48 -12.17
C SER A 303 -6.66 16.35 -11.06
N PRO A 304 -6.76 17.31 -10.12
CA PRO A 304 -7.88 17.41 -9.18
C PRO A 304 -9.23 17.27 -9.90
N GLY A 305 -10.15 16.52 -9.29
CA GLY A 305 -11.47 16.20 -9.83
C GLY A 305 -11.53 14.99 -10.76
N GLN A 306 -10.40 14.46 -11.25
CA GLN A 306 -10.40 13.26 -12.08
C GLN A 306 -10.79 12.01 -11.30
N LEU A 307 -11.52 11.10 -11.96
CA LEU A 307 -11.89 9.81 -11.41
C LEU A 307 -10.77 8.78 -11.63
N VAL A 308 -10.42 8.09 -10.56
CA VAL A 308 -9.40 7.04 -10.54
C VAL A 308 -9.90 5.82 -9.77
N ARG A 309 -9.36 4.65 -10.10
CA ARG A 309 -9.49 3.42 -9.33
C ARG A 309 -8.17 3.14 -8.63
N LEU A 310 -8.23 2.72 -7.38
CA LEU A 310 -7.09 2.47 -6.51
C LEU A 310 -6.75 0.97 -6.54
N THR A 311 -5.47 0.67 -6.67
CA THR A 311 -4.93 -0.70 -6.57
C THR A 311 -4.27 -0.88 -5.21
N ARG A 312 -4.63 -1.95 -4.50
CA ARG A 312 -4.01 -2.37 -3.25
C ARG A 312 -3.59 -3.83 -3.36
N VAL A 313 -2.49 -4.19 -2.73
CA VAL A 313 -2.13 -5.61 -2.56
C VAL A 313 -2.62 -6.05 -1.19
N VAL A 314 -3.53 -7.01 -1.15
CA VAL A 314 -4.10 -7.64 0.05
C VAL A 314 -3.83 -9.14 -0.08
N ASP A 315 -3.19 -9.74 0.94
CA ASP A 315 -2.81 -11.17 0.96
C ASP A 315 -2.04 -11.64 -0.29
N GLY A 316 -1.13 -10.80 -0.80
CA GLY A 316 -0.35 -11.09 -2.01
C GLY A 316 -1.10 -10.90 -3.34
N HIS A 317 -2.40 -10.62 -3.30
CA HIS A 317 -3.22 -10.39 -4.49
C HIS A 317 -3.55 -8.91 -4.70
N ARG A 318 -3.47 -8.44 -5.95
CA ARG A 318 -3.87 -7.07 -6.32
C ARG A 318 -5.40 -6.97 -6.37
N GLN A 319 -5.97 -6.18 -5.48
CA GLN A 319 -7.38 -5.79 -5.44
C GLN A 319 -7.56 -4.35 -5.94
N LEU A 320 -8.66 -4.10 -6.66
CA LEU A 320 -9.06 -2.79 -7.17
C LEU A 320 -10.23 -2.26 -6.35
N SER A 321 -10.16 -1.00 -5.93
CA SER A 321 -11.24 -0.29 -5.25
C SER A 321 -11.51 1.08 -5.87
N GLY A 322 -12.69 1.64 -5.64
CA GLY A 322 -13.13 2.92 -6.22
C GLY A 322 -14.45 2.79 -6.99
N PRO A 323 -14.81 3.80 -7.81
CA PRO A 323 -14.00 4.96 -8.21
C PRO A 323 -13.87 6.03 -7.12
N TYR A 324 -12.72 6.69 -7.07
CA TYR A 324 -12.43 7.83 -6.20
C TYR A 324 -12.17 9.08 -7.04
N LYS A 325 -12.47 10.25 -6.49
CA LYS A 325 -12.06 11.55 -7.05
C LYS A 325 -10.73 11.97 -6.46
N ILE A 326 -9.84 12.53 -7.28
CA ILE A 326 -8.62 13.17 -6.81
C ILE A 326 -8.98 14.51 -6.18
N ASP A 327 -8.57 14.70 -4.94
CA ASP A 327 -8.75 15.94 -4.20
C ASP A 327 -7.62 16.93 -4.52
N SER A 328 -6.37 16.51 -4.28
CA SER A 328 -5.21 17.38 -4.40
C SER A 328 -3.95 16.60 -4.80
N LYS A 329 -2.99 17.30 -5.40
CA LYS A 329 -1.64 16.79 -5.71
C LYS A 329 -0.66 17.31 -4.67
N HIS A 330 0.30 16.50 -4.24
CA HIS A 330 1.25 16.89 -3.21
C HIS A 330 2.24 17.96 -3.72
N GLU A 331 2.45 19.01 -2.94
CA GLU A 331 3.26 20.18 -3.32
C GLU A 331 4.72 19.83 -3.65
N LYS A 332 5.37 19.06 -2.75
CA LYS A 332 6.79 18.67 -2.90
C LYS A 332 7.04 17.39 -3.71
N ASN A 333 6.03 16.54 -3.90
CA ASN A 333 6.22 15.21 -4.50
C ASN A 333 5.23 15.01 -5.66
N PRO A 334 5.68 15.08 -6.92
CA PRO A 334 4.79 15.06 -8.08
C PRO A 334 4.09 13.71 -8.31
N PHE A 335 4.47 12.68 -7.56
CA PHE A 335 3.92 11.32 -7.67
C PHE A 335 2.89 10.98 -6.58
N LEU A 336 2.59 11.91 -5.67
CA LEU A 336 1.61 11.70 -4.60
C LEU A 336 0.32 12.49 -4.84
N TYR A 337 -0.80 11.81 -4.65
CA TYR A 337 -2.14 12.36 -4.81
C TYR A 337 -2.99 12.01 -3.59
N LYS A 338 -3.85 12.95 -3.19
CA LYS A 338 -4.86 12.74 -2.15
C LYS A 338 -6.19 12.40 -2.81
N LEU A 339 -6.87 11.39 -2.29
CA LEU A 339 -8.21 11.00 -2.74
C LEU A 339 -9.25 11.64 -1.83
N GLN A 340 -10.39 12.04 -2.41
CA GLN A 340 -11.50 12.63 -1.67
C GLN A 340 -12.00 11.64 -0.60
N GLY A 341 -12.16 12.12 0.64
CA GLY A 341 -12.58 11.30 1.78
C GLY A 341 -11.49 10.39 2.37
N SER A 342 -10.25 10.45 1.87
CA SER A 342 -9.13 9.70 2.44
C SER A 342 -8.12 10.60 3.16
N PRO A 343 -7.67 10.25 4.36
CA PRO A 343 -6.64 11.02 5.06
C PRO A 343 -5.23 10.75 4.51
N HIS A 344 -5.04 9.72 3.68
CA HIS A 344 -3.73 9.24 3.23
C HIS A 344 -3.34 9.79 1.84
N TRP A 345 -2.03 9.87 1.62
CA TRP A 345 -1.45 10.13 0.30
C TRP A 345 -1.23 8.81 -0.45
N TYR A 346 -1.63 8.77 -1.71
CA TYR A 346 -1.48 7.61 -2.58
C TYR A 346 -0.47 7.88 -3.68
N ASN A 347 0.30 6.84 -3.99
CA ASN A 347 1.26 6.90 -5.07
C ASN A 347 0.58 6.82 -6.44
N ILE A 348 1.12 7.52 -7.43
CA ILE A 348 0.63 7.46 -8.81
C ILE A 348 0.56 6.04 -9.38
N GLY A 349 1.46 5.15 -8.96
CA GLY A 349 1.45 3.74 -9.37
C GLY A 349 0.37 2.89 -8.71
N GLN A 350 -0.29 3.43 -7.69
CA GLN A 350 -1.48 2.79 -7.13
C GLN A 350 -2.75 3.25 -7.84
N LEU A 351 -2.69 4.29 -8.68
CA LEU A 351 -3.85 4.92 -9.29
C LEU A 351 -3.95 4.55 -10.76
N LEU A 352 -5.12 4.10 -11.18
CA LEU A 352 -5.46 3.89 -12.58
C LEU A 352 -6.61 4.80 -12.96
N ARG A 353 -6.60 5.31 -14.20
CA ARG A 353 -7.71 6.13 -14.70
C ARG A 353 -9.03 5.36 -14.64
N TYR A 354 -10.09 6.04 -14.22
CA TYR A 354 -11.46 5.56 -14.33
C TYR A 354 -12.21 6.47 -15.31
N THR A 355 -12.78 5.86 -16.34
CA THR A 355 -13.50 6.56 -17.40
C THR A 355 -14.99 6.39 -17.17
N TYR A 356 -15.66 7.50 -16.86
CA TYR A 356 -17.11 7.56 -16.81
C TYR A 356 -17.64 8.13 -18.14
N PRO A 357 -18.61 7.48 -18.78
CA PRO A 357 -19.21 8.00 -20.01
C PRO A 357 -20.21 9.11 -19.71
N ALA A 358 -19.93 10.32 -20.17
CA ALA A 358 -20.87 11.46 -20.09
C ALA A 358 -22.22 11.18 -20.80
N GLU A 359 -22.23 10.29 -21.80
CA GLU A 359 -23.43 9.94 -22.57
C GLU A 359 -24.28 8.84 -21.89
N GLN A 360 -23.75 8.13 -20.89
CA GLN A 360 -24.46 7.06 -20.19
C GLN A 360 -25.28 7.56 -19.00
N GLU A 361 -24.97 8.75 -18.47
CA GLU A 361 -25.95 9.55 -17.71
C GLU A 361 -27.24 9.67 -18.52
N HIS A 362 -27.13 10.09 -19.80
CA HIS A 362 -28.28 10.26 -20.69
C HIS A 362 -29.01 8.94 -21.00
N PHE A 363 -28.28 7.82 -21.15
CA PHE A 363 -28.87 6.52 -21.47
C PHE A 363 -29.46 5.81 -20.25
N ASP A 364 -28.83 5.88 -19.08
CA ASP A 364 -29.35 5.31 -17.84
C ASP A 364 -30.53 6.16 -17.32
N GLU A 365 -30.51 7.49 -17.48
CA GLU A 365 -31.67 8.38 -17.29
C GLU A 365 -32.82 8.06 -18.24
N ALA A 366 -32.53 7.70 -19.49
CA ALA A 366 -33.54 7.36 -20.50
C ALA A 366 -34.12 5.94 -20.36
N THR A 367 -33.36 4.99 -19.80
CA THR A 367 -33.76 3.56 -19.80
C THR A 367 -34.17 3.03 -18.42
N PHE A 368 -33.63 3.56 -17.33
CA PHE A 368 -33.97 3.13 -15.96
C PHE A 368 -33.95 4.30 -14.96
N PRO A 369 -34.96 5.20 -14.99
CA PRO A 369 -34.95 6.44 -14.21
C PRO A 369 -35.20 6.29 -12.69
N ALA A 370 -35.11 5.08 -12.13
CA ALA A 370 -35.56 4.80 -10.75
C ALA A 370 -34.61 3.91 -9.93
N ARG A 371 -33.30 3.95 -10.18
CA ARG A 371 -32.31 3.26 -9.32
C ARG A 371 -31.25 4.23 -8.82
N ALA A 372 -31.53 4.87 -7.70
CA ALA A 372 -30.52 5.57 -6.93
C ALA A 372 -29.83 4.57 -5.98
N TYR A 373 -28.50 4.50 -6.05
CA TYR A 373 -27.67 3.77 -5.09
C TYR A 373 -27.13 4.79 -4.09
N ALA A 374 -27.65 4.82 -2.87
CA ALA A 374 -27.15 5.70 -1.80
C ALA A 374 -26.65 4.85 -0.62
N SER A 375 -25.32 4.82 -0.43
CA SER A 375 -24.63 4.01 0.58
C SER A 375 -24.46 4.70 1.94
N SER A 376 -25.15 5.79 2.23
CA SER A 376 -24.97 6.49 3.50
C SER A 376 -26.18 7.33 3.90
N MET A 377 -27.14 6.79 4.67
CA MET A 377 -28.11 7.62 5.38
C MET A 377 -28.61 7.02 6.70
N HIS A 378 -28.07 7.54 7.80
CA HIS A 378 -28.74 7.57 9.10
C HIS A 378 -29.36 8.96 9.27
N ARG A 379 -30.69 8.98 9.51
CA ARG A 379 -31.60 10.14 9.62
C ARG A 379 -32.08 10.70 8.30
N THR A 380 -33.40 10.64 8.07
CA THR A 380 -34.27 11.83 7.95
C THR A 380 -35.69 11.39 7.59
N SER A 381 -36.67 11.70 8.44
CA SER A 381 -38.06 11.85 8.01
C SER A 381 -38.19 13.05 7.08
N LEU A 382 -39.23 13.10 6.25
CA LEU A 382 -39.57 14.31 5.50
C LEU A 382 -39.73 15.51 6.46
N PRO A 383 -39.44 16.75 6.01
CA PRO A 383 -39.70 17.95 6.80
C PRO A 383 -41.14 17.98 7.33
N ASP A 384 -41.32 18.28 8.63
CA ASP A 384 -42.60 18.13 9.35
C ASP A 384 -43.75 18.95 8.73
N ASP A 385 -43.45 20.05 8.03
CA ASP A 385 -44.43 20.93 7.38
C ASP A 385 -45.01 20.34 6.08
N LEU A 386 -44.39 19.29 5.54
CA LEU A 386 -44.78 18.63 4.29
C LEU A 386 -45.12 17.15 4.49
N ASN A 387 -44.81 16.60 5.66
CA ASN A 387 -45.05 15.21 6.00
C ASN A 387 -46.49 15.02 6.49
N ILE A 388 -47.24 14.13 5.85
CA ILE A 388 -48.57 13.71 6.30
C ILE A 388 -48.35 12.59 7.32
N GLU A 389 -48.93 12.73 8.52
CA GLU A 389 -48.97 11.63 9.49
C GLU A 389 -49.65 10.40 8.86
N LEU A 390 -49.07 9.22 9.07
CA LEU A 390 -49.53 7.98 8.43
C LEU A 390 -51.01 7.66 8.76
N SER A 391 -51.47 8.03 9.95
CA SER A 391 -52.87 7.94 10.40
C SER A 391 -53.85 8.78 9.57
N ASN A 392 -53.36 9.80 8.86
CA ASN A 392 -54.15 10.78 8.11
C ASN A 392 -54.05 10.61 6.59
N LEU A 393 -53.41 9.53 6.11
CA LEU A 393 -53.24 9.23 4.69
C LEU A 393 -54.58 9.07 3.97
N LYS A 394 -54.71 9.71 2.80
CA LYS A 394 -55.87 9.55 1.92
C LYS A 394 -55.49 8.88 0.60
N PRO A 395 -56.37 8.05 0.01
CA PRO A 395 -56.11 7.46 -1.30
C PRO A 395 -55.75 8.54 -2.33
N GLY A 396 -54.57 8.44 -2.93
CA GLY A 396 -54.05 9.45 -3.85
C GLY A 396 -52.86 10.27 -3.34
N ASP A 397 -52.59 10.25 -2.04
CA ASP A 397 -51.39 10.84 -1.45
C ASP A 397 -50.14 10.07 -1.88
N PHE A 398 -49.01 10.77 -2.00
CA PHE A 398 -47.74 10.15 -2.40
C PHE A 398 -46.95 9.76 -1.16
N VAL A 399 -46.30 8.60 -1.24
CA VAL A 399 -45.52 8.01 -0.17
C VAL A 399 -44.16 7.63 -0.74
N VAL A 400 -43.09 7.95 0.00
CA VAL A 400 -41.75 7.47 -0.33
C VAL A 400 -41.46 6.24 0.52
N THR A 401 -41.25 5.12 -0.13
CA THR A 401 -40.97 3.84 0.52
C THR A 401 -39.55 3.38 0.20
N PHE A 402 -38.96 2.59 1.08
CA PHE A 402 -37.62 2.03 0.84
C PHE A 402 -37.56 0.53 1.14
N THR A 403 -36.68 -0.16 0.43
CA THR A 403 -36.36 -1.57 0.67
C THR A 403 -34.87 -1.70 0.94
N LYS A 404 -34.51 -2.35 2.04
CA LYS A 404 -33.13 -2.77 2.32
C LYS A 404 -32.98 -4.23 1.87
N GLU A 405 -32.11 -4.50 0.92
CA GLU A 405 -31.65 -5.86 0.66
C GLU A 405 -30.49 -6.16 1.63
N GLU A 406 -30.72 -7.09 2.57
CA GLU A 406 -29.66 -7.64 3.41
C GLU A 406 -28.89 -8.66 2.57
N SER A 407 -27.64 -8.35 2.23
CA SER A 407 -26.70 -9.30 1.63
C SER A 407 -25.50 -9.43 2.55
N ASP A 408 -25.11 -10.66 2.89
CA ASP A 408 -24.06 -10.94 3.88
C ASP A 408 -22.65 -10.44 3.49
N ASP A 409 -22.42 -10.05 2.23
CA ASP A 409 -21.08 -9.72 1.72
C ASP A 409 -20.92 -8.31 1.09
N LEU A 410 -21.95 -7.46 1.10
CA LEU A 410 -21.91 -6.09 0.55
C LEU A 410 -22.80 -5.14 1.37
N GLU A 411 -22.42 -3.85 1.45
CA GLU A 411 -23.22 -2.81 2.13
C GLU A 411 -24.70 -2.85 1.69
N PRO A 412 -25.67 -2.74 2.62
CA PRO A 412 -27.07 -2.96 2.34
C PRO A 412 -27.61 -1.97 1.31
N LEU A 413 -28.06 -2.52 0.18
CA LEU A 413 -28.55 -1.76 -0.96
C LEU A 413 -29.95 -1.24 -0.64
N THR A 414 -30.05 0.06 -0.35
CA THR A 414 -31.34 0.71 -0.04
C THR A 414 -31.92 1.30 -1.32
N THR A 415 -33.02 0.72 -1.81
CA THR A 415 -33.75 1.22 -2.98
C THR A 415 -34.97 2.00 -2.53
N PHE A 416 -35.22 3.17 -3.15
CA PHE A 416 -36.35 4.03 -2.85
C PHE A 416 -37.40 4.01 -3.97
N PHE A 417 -38.67 4.08 -3.60
CA PHE A 417 -39.80 4.10 -4.52
C PHE A 417 -40.77 5.22 -4.17
N ILE A 418 -41.25 5.91 -5.20
CA ILE A 418 -42.37 6.84 -5.09
C ILE A 418 -43.64 6.11 -5.47
N SER A 419 -44.53 6.01 -4.50
CA SER A 419 -45.75 5.24 -4.60
C SER A 419 -46.95 6.09 -4.21
N GLU A 420 -48.12 5.69 -4.67
CA GLU A 420 -49.40 6.27 -4.27
C GLU A 420 -50.05 5.40 -3.21
N TYR A 421 -50.48 6.01 -2.11
CA TYR A 421 -51.26 5.32 -1.09
C TYR A 421 -52.64 4.95 -1.65
N LEU A 422 -53.04 3.68 -1.45
CA LEU A 422 -54.35 3.18 -1.87
C LEU A 422 -55.30 2.98 -0.70
N LYS A 423 -54.88 2.22 0.32
CA LYS A 423 -55.72 1.82 1.46
C LYS A 423 -54.86 1.25 2.61
N PRO A 424 -55.42 1.10 3.83
CA PRO A 424 -54.78 0.34 4.90
C PRO A 424 -54.54 -1.12 4.49
N GLY A 425 -53.48 -1.72 5.05
CA GLY A 425 -53.19 -3.14 4.93
C GLY A 425 -54.10 -4.01 5.80
N GLU A 426 -53.87 -5.33 5.79
CA GLU A 426 -54.63 -6.28 6.61
C GLU A 426 -54.22 -6.22 8.09
N LYS A 427 -52.96 -5.83 8.35
CA LYS A 427 -52.46 -5.53 9.70
C LYS A 427 -52.48 -4.04 9.98
N SER A 428 -52.55 -3.67 11.25
CA SER A 428 -52.66 -2.28 11.71
C SER A 428 -51.45 -1.40 11.36
N ASP A 429 -50.29 -2.01 11.11
CA ASP A 429 -49.00 -1.37 10.83
C ASP A 429 -48.58 -1.49 9.35
N GLU A 430 -49.51 -1.84 8.47
CA GLU A 430 -49.24 -2.03 7.04
C GLU A 430 -50.12 -1.12 6.18
N VAL A 431 -49.58 -0.67 5.05
CA VAL A 431 -50.32 0.10 4.04
C VAL A 431 -50.17 -0.54 2.66
N VAL A 432 -51.22 -0.44 1.84
CA VAL A 432 -51.17 -0.89 0.45
C VAL A 432 -50.85 0.31 -0.44
N VAL A 433 -49.76 0.20 -1.20
CA VAL A 433 -49.28 1.27 -2.08
C VAL A 433 -49.18 0.80 -3.53
N LEU A 434 -49.32 1.73 -4.46
CA LEU A 434 -49.14 1.52 -5.89
C LEU A 434 -47.91 2.27 -6.38
N GLY A 435 -46.92 1.55 -6.90
CA GLY A 435 -45.74 2.15 -7.54
C GLY A 435 -46.13 3.00 -8.75
N LEU A 436 -45.53 4.19 -8.85
CA LEU A 436 -45.81 5.16 -9.91
C LEU A 436 -44.72 5.18 -10.97
N ASP A 437 -45.12 5.39 -12.23
CA ASP A 437 -44.19 5.63 -13.34
C ASP A 437 -43.98 7.13 -13.53
N LYS A 438 -42.73 7.57 -13.70
CA LYS A 438 -42.39 8.96 -14.04
C LYS A 438 -42.46 9.15 -15.56
N SER A 439 -43.33 10.05 -16.02
CA SER A 439 -43.39 10.41 -17.44
C SER A 439 -42.27 11.38 -17.83
N SER A 440 -41.99 11.46 -19.14
CA SER A 440 -40.96 12.35 -19.72
C SER A 440 -41.13 13.83 -19.38
N ASN A 441 -42.35 14.27 -19.08
CA ASN A 441 -42.67 15.63 -18.62
C ASN A 441 -42.65 15.79 -17.09
N GLY A 442 -42.05 14.85 -16.35
CA GLY A 442 -41.84 14.89 -14.90
C GLY A 442 -43.09 14.66 -14.04
N ARG A 443 -44.18 14.12 -14.60
CA ARG A 443 -45.39 13.75 -13.84
C ARG A 443 -45.32 12.30 -13.36
N TRP A 444 -45.86 12.03 -12.18
CA TRP A 444 -45.98 10.67 -11.66
C TRP A 444 -47.38 10.12 -11.95
N GLN A 445 -47.40 9.08 -12.75
CA GLN A 445 -48.63 8.52 -13.32
C GLN A 445 -48.79 7.07 -12.87
N ARG A 446 -50.04 6.65 -12.73
CA ARG A 446 -50.32 5.25 -12.45
C ARG A 446 -49.91 4.42 -13.68
N PRO A 447 -49.22 3.29 -13.49
CA PRO A 447 -48.85 2.40 -14.58
C PRO A 447 -50.08 1.87 -15.33
N GLN A 448 -49.85 1.33 -16.53
CA GLN A 448 -50.92 0.69 -17.32
C GLN A 448 -51.64 -0.39 -16.50
N VAL A 449 -52.96 -0.54 -16.72
CA VAL A 449 -53.84 -1.39 -15.89
C VAL A 449 -53.29 -2.81 -15.72
N LYS A 450 -52.77 -3.42 -16.79
CA LYS A 450 -52.18 -4.78 -16.77
C LYS A 450 -50.93 -4.92 -15.90
N ARG A 451 -50.25 -3.82 -15.57
CA ARG A 451 -49.06 -3.80 -14.69
C ARG A 451 -49.40 -3.43 -13.25
N ARG A 452 -50.59 -2.87 -12.97
CA ARG A 452 -50.96 -2.36 -11.65
C ARG A 452 -50.91 -3.42 -10.56
N GLU A 453 -51.38 -4.63 -10.85
CA GLU A 453 -51.31 -5.75 -9.90
C GLU A 453 -49.88 -6.11 -9.50
N LYS A 454 -48.92 -6.02 -10.45
CA LYS A 454 -47.51 -6.37 -10.20
C LYS A 454 -46.71 -5.30 -9.47
N VAL A 455 -47.24 -4.08 -9.45
CA VAL A 455 -46.63 -2.90 -8.81
C VAL A 455 -47.52 -2.34 -7.71
N THR A 456 -48.46 -3.15 -7.22
CA THR A 456 -49.16 -2.90 -5.97
C THR A 456 -48.60 -3.86 -4.94
N TRP A 457 -48.13 -3.35 -3.81
CA TRP A 457 -47.61 -4.19 -2.75
C TRP A 457 -47.92 -3.58 -1.39
N THR A 458 -47.88 -4.43 -0.36
CA THR A 458 -48.07 -4.02 1.03
C THR A 458 -46.73 -3.66 1.64
N VAL A 459 -46.67 -2.53 2.34
CA VAL A 459 -45.47 -1.98 2.96
C VAL A 459 -45.72 -1.76 4.45
N PRO A 460 -44.85 -2.26 5.35
CA PRO A 460 -44.91 -1.91 6.76
C PRO A 460 -44.64 -0.41 6.96
N GLU A 461 -45.31 0.24 7.90
CA GLU A 461 -45.12 1.67 8.20
C GLU A 461 -43.65 2.04 8.45
N ALA A 462 -42.88 1.15 9.06
CA ALA A 462 -41.44 1.31 9.30
C ALA A 462 -40.59 1.46 8.03
N ARG A 463 -41.11 1.09 6.85
CA ARG A 463 -40.46 1.24 5.54
C ARG A 463 -40.96 2.45 4.74
N ILE A 464 -41.72 3.32 5.38
CA ILE A 464 -42.16 4.60 4.83
C ILE A 464 -41.23 5.70 5.35
N MET A 465 -40.56 6.39 4.43
CA MET A 465 -39.69 7.52 4.77
C MET A 465 -40.50 8.80 5.02
N GLY A 466 -41.68 8.89 4.39
CA GLY A 466 -42.70 9.89 4.69
C GLY A 466 -43.72 10.01 3.56
N ALA A 467 -44.75 10.82 3.79
CA ALA A 467 -45.87 11.01 2.87
C ALA A 467 -46.15 12.48 2.61
N PHE A 468 -46.63 12.82 1.43
CA PHE A 468 -46.91 14.21 1.04
C PHE A 468 -48.01 14.28 -0.03
N LYS A 469 -48.65 15.44 -0.13
CA LYS A 469 -49.65 15.68 -1.19
C LYS A 469 -48.94 16.02 -2.50
N PRO A 470 -49.23 15.31 -3.61
CA PRO A 470 -48.72 15.72 -4.90
C PRO A 470 -49.34 17.04 -5.36
N THR A 471 -48.66 17.75 -6.26
CA THR A 471 -49.23 18.95 -6.91
C THR A 471 -50.45 18.59 -7.76
N ARG A 472 -51.26 19.59 -8.17
CA ARG A 472 -52.42 19.37 -9.08
C ARG A 472 -52.07 18.64 -10.38
N GLN A 473 -50.82 18.74 -10.84
CA GLN A 473 -50.32 18.03 -12.03
C GLN A 473 -49.67 16.67 -11.70
N ARG A 474 -49.87 16.15 -10.49
CA ARG A 474 -49.24 14.92 -9.95
C ARG A 474 -47.71 14.92 -10.03
N ARG A 475 -47.11 16.07 -9.76
CA ARG A 475 -45.65 16.22 -9.57
C ARG A 475 -45.31 16.29 -8.09
N ILE A 476 -44.08 15.92 -7.74
CA ILE A 476 -43.52 16.11 -6.40
C ILE A 476 -43.41 17.62 -6.14
N PRO A 477 -43.86 18.13 -4.98
CA PRO A 477 -43.63 19.52 -4.59
C PRO A 477 -42.15 19.87 -4.62
N GLN A 478 -41.79 21.06 -5.09
CA GLN A 478 -40.39 21.46 -5.30
C GLN A 478 -39.53 21.29 -4.03
N ARG A 479 -40.07 21.61 -2.85
CA ARG A 479 -39.35 21.44 -1.57
C ARG A 479 -39.04 19.98 -1.25
N VAL A 480 -39.98 19.07 -1.53
CA VAL A 480 -39.76 17.62 -1.38
C VAL A 480 -38.75 17.13 -2.41
N LEU A 481 -38.81 17.63 -3.64
CA LEU A 481 -37.86 17.29 -4.70
C LEU A 481 -36.42 17.72 -4.32
N THR A 482 -36.24 18.96 -3.88
CA THR A 482 -34.93 19.48 -3.42
C THR A 482 -34.40 18.67 -2.24
N TRP A 483 -35.27 18.28 -1.31
CA TRP A 483 -34.88 17.43 -0.19
C TRP A 483 -34.47 16.02 -0.67
N LEU A 484 -35.27 15.36 -1.52
CA LEU A 484 -34.96 14.05 -2.11
C LEU A 484 -33.63 14.06 -2.89
N GLN A 485 -33.32 15.15 -3.60
CA GLN A 485 -32.04 15.37 -4.26
C GLN A 485 -30.89 15.53 -3.27
N SER A 486 -31.10 16.30 -2.19
CA SER A 486 -30.08 16.48 -1.14
C SER A 486 -29.71 15.17 -0.44
N ILE A 487 -30.63 14.21 -0.44
CA ILE A 487 -30.45 12.89 0.16
C ILE A 487 -30.08 11.79 -0.84
N GLY A 488 -29.87 12.14 -2.12
CA GLY A 488 -29.46 11.20 -3.15
C GLY A 488 -30.52 10.16 -3.53
N VAL A 489 -31.81 10.44 -3.28
CA VAL A 489 -32.94 9.58 -3.65
C VAL A 489 -33.44 9.86 -5.07
N LEU A 490 -33.25 11.09 -5.58
CA LEU A 490 -33.69 11.54 -6.90
C LEU A 490 -32.64 12.32 -7.68
#